data_AF-D7UDV4-F1
#
_entry.id   AF-D7UDV4-F1
#
_cell.length_a   1.000
_cell.length_b   1.000
_cell.length_c   1.000
_cell.angle_alpha   90.00
_cell.angle_beta   90.00
_cell.angle_gamma   90.00
#
_symmetry.space_group_name_H-M   'P 1'
#
loop_
_entity.id
_entity.type
_entity.pdbx_description
1 polymer ?
#
loop_
_entity_poly.entity_id
_entity_poly.type
_entity_poly.pdbx_seq_one_letter_code
_entity_poly.pdbx_strand_id
1 'polypeptide(L)'
;MAEFAKERDWDQFHSPRNLLLALVGEVGELSEIFQWRGEVPKGLPDWKEEEKQHLGEELSDVLLYLVRLSDICGIDLGKAALRKVDLNAIKYPVSKTNLNNEGSQSH
;
A
#
# COMPACT_ATOMS: atom_id res chain seq x y z
N MET A 1 9.72 6.23 -14.05
CA MET A 1 10.44 5.23 -13.22
C MET A 1 11.54 4.52 -13.99
N ALA A 2 11.26 3.87 -15.13
CA ALA A 2 12.29 3.24 -15.93
C ALA A 2 13.41 4.22 -16.37
N GLU A 3 13.06 5.44 -16.80
CA GLU A 3 14.07 6.48 -17.10
C GLU A 3 14.85 6.94 -15.86
N PHE A 4 14.19 7.16 -14.72
CA PHE A 4 14.84 7.58 -13.46
C PHE A 4 15.84 6.55 -12.93
N ALA A 5 15.54 5.26 -13.05
CA ALA A 5 16.43 4.16 -12.67
C ALA A 5 17.61 4.00 -13.63
N LYS A 6 17.37 4.24 -14.93
CA LYS A 6 18.39 4.12 -15.99
C LYS A 6 19.42 5.24 -15.95
N GLU A 7 19.01 6.46 -15.55
CA GLU A 7 19.93 7.59 -15.37
C GLU A 7 20.91 7.42 -14.19
N ARG A 8 20.61 6.54 -13.24
CA ARG A 8 21.41 6.32 -12.02
C ARG A 8 22.20 5.00 -12.02
N ASP A 9 22.23 4.28 -13.14
CA ASP A 9 22.93 2.98 -13.28
C ASP A 9 22.47 1.94 -12.23
N TRP A 10 21.20 2.04 -11.82
CA TRP A 10 20.62 1.25 -10.73
C TRP A 10 20.16 -0.15 -11.13
N ASP A 11 20.10 -0.45 -12.43
CA ASP A 11 19.60 -1.74 -12.92
C ASP A 11 20.43 -2.94 -12.44
N GLN A 12 21.71 -2.75 -12.11
CA GLN A 12 22.56 -3.83 -11.58
C GLN A 12 22.16 -4.32 -10.18
N PHE A 13 21.45 -3.50 -9.39
CA PHE A 13 21.01 -3.85 -8.03
C PHE A 13 19.54 -4.25 -7.95
N HIS A 14 18.79 -4.13 -9.04
CA HIS A 14 17.33 -4.38 -9.09
C HIS A 14 16.96 -5.82 -9.46
N SER A 15 17.54 -6.81 -8.78
CA SER A 15 16.96 -8.15 -8.83
C SER A 15 15.57 -8.13 -8.15
N PRO A 16 14.61 -8.99 -8.55
CA PRO A 16 13.30 -9.08 -7.90
C PRO A 16 13.38 -9.24 -6.38
N ARG A 17 14.36 -10.02 -5.90
CA ARG A 17 14.60 -10.21 -4.47
C ARG A 17 15.00 -8.91 -3.77
N ASN A 18 15.90 -8.13 -4.36
CA ASN A 18 16.37 -6.89 -3.75
C ASN A 18 15.26 -5.83 -3.70
N LEU A 19 14.46 -5.72 -4.77
CA LEU A 19 13.29 -4.84 -4.80
C LEU A 19 12.24 -5.25 -3.77
N LEU A 20 12.01 -6.55 -3.58
CA LEU A 20 11.12 -7.04 -2.52
C LEU A 20 11.65 -6.67 -1.12
N LEU A 21 12.96 -6.81 -0.89
CA LEU A 21 13.55 -6.45 0.41
C LEU A 21 13.50 -4.93 0.66
N ALA A 22 13.73 -4.11 -0.37
CA ALA A 22 13.56 -2.66 -0.29
C ALA A 22 12.11 -2.29 0.03
N LEU A 23 11.13 -2.88 -0.68
CA LEU A 23 9.70 -2.73 -0.39
C LEU A 23 9.35 -3.05 1.06
N VAL A 24 9.93 -4.12 1.63
CA VAL A 24 9.74 -4.46 3.05
C VAL A 24 10.33 -3.40 3.98
N GLY A 25 11.47 -2.80 3.61
CA GLY A 25 12.06 -1.66 4.31
C GLY A 25 11.10 -0.47 4.38
N GLU A 26 10.58 -0.04 3.23
CA GLU A 26 9.64 1.10 3.17
C GLU A 26 8.32 0.82 3.92
N VAL A 27 7.84 -0.43 3.91
CA VAL A 27 6.71 -0.83 4.76
C VAL A 27 7.05 -0.71 6.25
N GLY A 28 8.30 -0.96 6.62
CA GLY A 28 8.84 -0.73 7.95
C GLY A 28 8.81 0.75 8.32
N GLU A 29 9.35 1.63 7.49
CA GLU A 29 9.36 3.09 7.70
C GLU A 29 7.92 3.63 7.80
N LEU A 30 7.03 3.21 6.90
CA LEU A 30 5.60 3.50 6.99
C LEU A 30 5.00 3.02 8.32
N SER A 31 5.40 1.86 8.82
CA SER A 31 4.90 1.33 10.10
C SER A 31 5.41 2.14 11.30
N GLU A 32 6.63 2.67 11.24
CA GLU A 32 7.22 3.50 12.29
C GLU A 32 6.43 4.78 12.57
N ILE A 33 5.77 5.34 11.54
CA ILE A 33 4.88 6.50 11.68
C ILE A 33 3.72 6.21 12.64
N PHE A 34 3.22 4.97 12.65
CA PHE A 34 2.07 4.55 13.43
C PHE A 34 2.43 3.82 14.74
N GLN A 35 3.68 3.36 14.90
CA GLN A 35 4.06 2.40 15.95
C GLN A 35 3.72 2.83 17.39
N TRP A 36 3.74 4.15 17.67
CA TRP A 36 3.44 4.72 19.00
C TRP A 36 2.12 5.48 19.04
N ARG A 37 1.33 5.45 17.96
CA ARG A 37 -0.01 6.04 17.92
C ARG A 37 -1.00 5.07 18.55
N GLY A 38 -1.95 5.61 19.32
CA GLY A 38 -3.14 4.86 19.75
C GLY A 38 -4.11 4.65 18.58
N GLU A 39 -5.41 4.69 18.85
CA GLU A 39 -6.39 4.72 17.76
C GLU A 39 -6.19 5.98 16.89
N VAL A 40 -6.02 5.77 15.58
CA VAL A 40 -5.86 6.87 14.62
C VAL A 40 -7.19 7.10 13.89
N PRO A 41 -7.85 8.26 14.09
CA PRO A 41 -9.10 8.55 13.42
C PRO A 41 -8.93 8.74 11.91
N LYS A 42 -9.98 8.38 11.16
CA LYS A 42 -10.03 8.58 9.70
C LYS A 42 -9.84 10.06 9.36
N GLY A 43 -9.07 10.34 8.32
CA GLY A 43 -8.80 11.70 7.86
C GLY A 43 -7.72 12.45 8.65
N LEU A 44 -7.14 11.83 9.69
CA LEU A 44 -5.99 12.36 10.43
C LEU A 44 -6.19 13.81 10.93
N PRO A 45 -7.32 14.15 11.58
CA PRO A 45 -7.64 15.52 12.00
C PRO A 45 -6.60 16.13 12.95
N ASP A 46 -5.98 15.31 13.80
CA ASP A 46 -5.02 15.75 14.82
C ASP A 46 -3.57 15.73 14.33
N TRP A 47 -3.34 15.44 13.05
CA TRP A 47 -2.01 15.39 12.45
C TRP A 47 -1.66 16.72 11.83
N LYS A 48 -0.42 17.15 12.04
CA LYS A 48 0.17 18.31 11.38
C LYS A 48 0.41 18.02 9.90
N GLU A 49 0.52 19.07 9.11
CA GLU A 49 0.75 18.92 7.67
C GLU A 49 2.08 18.24 7.36
N GLU A 50 3.12 18.47 8.17
CA GLU A 50 4.41 17.80 7.98
C GLU A 50 4.32 16.29 8.25
N GLU A 51 3.48 15.87 9.21
CA GLU A 51 3.24 14.45 9.50
C GLU A 51 2.47 13.77 8.35
N LYS A 52 1.50 14.47 7.75
CA LYS A 52 0.76 13.98 6.58
C LYS A 52 1.63 13.93 5.34
N GLN A 53 2.53 14.91 5.18
CA GLN A 53 3.51 14.91 4.10
C GLN A 53 4.44 13.69 4.23
N HIS A 54 5.03 13.47 5.41
CA HIS A 54 5.90 12.32 5.65
C HIS A 54 5.16 10.99 5.43
N LEU A 55 3.92 10.87 5.91
CA LEU A 55 3.07 9.72 5.57
C LEU A 55 2.89 9.53 4.06
N GLY A 56 2.70 10.62 3.32
CA GLY A 56 2.58 10.60 1.87
C GLY A 56 3.86 10.14 1.16
N GLU A 57 5.03 10.52 1.70
CA GLU A 57 6.34 10.10 1.22
C GLU A 57 6.52 8.57 1.39
N GLU A 58 6.32 8.03 2.59
CA GLU A 58 6.45 6.59 2.84
C GLU A 58 5.44 5.73 2.07
N LEU A 59 4.19 6.21 1.94
CA LEU A 59 3.19 5.56 1.08
C LEU A 59 3.62 5.54 -0.39
N SER A 60 4.28 6.61 -0.84
CA SER A 60 4.79 6.71 -2.21
C SER A 60 5.94 5.75 -2.42
N ASP A 61 6.88 5.62 -1.49
CA ASP A 61 8.02 4.71 -1.62
C ASP A 61 7.56 3.24 -1.71
N VAL A 62 6.61 2.84 -0.86
CA VAL A 62 5.95 1.52 -0.97
C VAL A 62 5.33 1.31 -2.36
N LEU A 63 4.62 2.30 -2.89
CA LEU A 63 4.00 2.22 -4.22
C LEU A 63 5.06 2.11 -5.33
N LEU A 64 6.11 2.93 -5.27
CA LEU A 64 7.15 3.00 -6.29
C LEU A 64 7.92 1.67 -6.39
N TYR A 65 8.30 1.07 -5.25
CA TYR A 65 8.96 -0.24 -5.26
C TYR A 65 8.03 -1.35 -5.71
N LEU A 66 6.74 -1.32 -5.33
CA LEU A 66 5.77 -2.32 -5.80
C LEU A 66 5.58 -2.25 -7.32
N VAL A 67 5.44 -1.04 -7.88
CA VAL A 67 5.34 -0.83 -9.33
C VAL A 67 6.61 -1.31 -10.02
N ARG A 68 7.80 -0.94 -9.51
CA ARG A 68 9.07 -1.39 -10.10
C ARG A 68 9.26 -2.90 -10.03
N LEU A 69 8.90 -3.54 -8.91
CA LEU A 69 8.93 -4.98 -8.76
C LEU A 69 8.00 -5.66 -9.77
N SER A 70 6.80 -5.12 -9.99
CA SER A 70 5.86 -5.67 -10.98
C SER A 70 6.42 -5.58 -12.41
N ASP A 71 7.04 -4.46 -12.76
CA ASP A 71 7.67 -4.21 -14.06
C ASP A 71 8.80 -5.22 -14.33
N ILE A 72 9.72 -5.40 -13.39
CA ILE A 72 10.82 -6.38 -13.53
C ILE A 72 10.32 -7.83 -13.57
N CYS A 73 9.24 -8.14 -12.86
CA CYS A 73 8.62 -9.46 -12.90
C CYS A 73 7.73 -9.70 -14.15
N GLY A 74 7.54 -8.69 -15.02
CA GLY A 74 6.67 -8.80 -16.19
C GLY A 74 5.19 -8.93 -15.84
N ILE A 75 4.77 -8.36 -14.70
CA ILE A 75 3.39 -8.41 -14.21
C ILE A 75 2.70 -7.08 -14.50
N ASP A 76 1.60 -7.12 -15.27
CA ASP A 76 0.67 -5.99 -15.36
C ASP A 76 -0.09 -5.86 -14.03
N LEU A 77 0.43 -5.01 -13.15
CA LEU A 77 -0.11 -4.79 -11.81
C LEU A 77 -1.54 -4.24 -11.85
N GLY A 78 -1.86 -3.36 -12.81
CA GLY A 78 -3.20 -2.79 -12.96
C GLY A 78 -4.23 -3.86 -13.29
N LYS A 79 -3.94 -4.72 -14.28
CA LYS A 79 -4.80 -5.85 -14.64
C LYS A 79 -4.91 -6.87 -13.49
N ALA A 80 -3.81 -7.15 -12.79
CA ALA A 80 -3.81 -8.05 -11.64
C ALA A 80 -4.70 -7.51 -10.50
N ALA A 81 -4.63 -6.21 -10.21
CA ALA A 81 -5.45 -5.55 -9.20
C ALA A 81 -6.93 -5.59 -9.55
N LEU A 82 -7.32 -5.26 -10.79
CA LEU A 82 -8.72 -5.32 -11.24
C LEU A 82 -9.29 -6.73 -11.11
N ARG A 83 -8.57 -7.76 -11.60
CA ARG A 83 -8.95 -9.16 -11.43
C ARG A 83 -9.14 -9.52 -9.94
N LYS A 84 -8.29 -8.98 -9.06
CA LYS A 84 -8.38 -9.23 -7.62
C LYS A 84 -9.64 -8.61 -7.00
N VAL A 85 -10.05 -7.42 -7.44
CA VAL A 85 -11.31 -6.78 -7.03
C VAL A 85 -12.51 -7.65 -7.42
N ASP A 86 -12.57 -8.15 -8.65
CA ASP A 86 -13.65 -9.04 -9.11
C ASP A 86 -13.73 -10.33 -8.26
N LEU A 87 -12.58 -10.94 -7.98
CA LEU A 87 -12.51 -12.13 -7.12
C LEU A 87 -12.93 -11.82 -5.68
N ASN A 88 -12.61 -10.64 -5.15
CA ASN A 88 -13.02 -10.22 -3.82
C ASN A 88 -14.53 -9.97 -3.75
N ALA A 89 -15.15 -9.44 -4.80
CA ALA A 89 -16.61 -9.25 -4.87
C ALA A 89 -17.38 -10.59 -4.82
N ILE A 90 -16.83 -11.64 -5.44
CA ILE A 90 -17.38 -13.01 -5.34
C ILE A 90 -17.21 -13.57 -3.92
N LYS A 91 -16.04 -13.33 -3.30
CA LYS A 91 -15.74 -13.82 -1.95
C LYS A 91 -16.55 -13.11 -0.86
N TYR A 92 -16.81 -11.83 -1.01
CA TYR A 92 -17.51 -10.95 -0.07
C TYR A 92 -18.70 -10.24 -0.75
N PRO A 93 -19.79 -10.98 -1.06
CA PRO A 93 -20.97 -10.38 -1.67
C PRO A 93 -21.65 -9.41 -0.71
N VAL A 94 -22.21 -8.32 -1.26
CA VAL A 94 -22.85 -7.22 -0.49
C VAL A 94 -23.93 -7.73 0.48
N SER A 95 -24.64 -8.80 0.12
CA SER A 95 -25.66 -9.42 0.98
C SER A 95 -25.12 -10.08 2.26
N LYS A 96 -23.83 -10.47 2.31
CA LYS A 96 -23.20 -11.01 3.53
C LYS A 96 -22.74 -9.91 4.49
N THR A 97 -22.61 -8.67 4.04
CA THR A 97 -22.07 -7.56 4.85
C THR A 97 -23.16 -6.82 5.64
N ASN A 98 -24.43 -6.92 5.21
CA ASN A 98 -25.55 -6.20 5.82
C ASN A 98 -26.20 -6.89 7.03
N LEU A 99 -25.77 -8.11 7.41
CA LEU A 99 -26.38 -8.84 8.54
C LEU A 99 -25.70 -8.58 9.89
N ASN A 100 -24.59 -7.84 9.94
CA ASN A 100 -23.83 -7.62 11.18
C ASN A 100 -23.90 -6.19 11.74
N ASN A 101 -24.61 -5.25 11.10
CA ASN A 101 -24.67 -3.84 11.51
C ASN A 101 -26.01 -3.36 12.09
N GLU A 102 -27.02 -4.22 12.23
CA GLU A 102 -28.33 -3.84 12.81
C GLU A 102 -28.62 -4.49 14.19
N GLY A 103 -27.59 -4.85 14.95
CA GLY A 103 -27.74 -5.61 16.20
C GLY A 103 -27.31 -4.93 17.50
N SER A 104 -27.09 -3.60 17.55
CA SER A 104 -26.57 -2.97 18.79
C SER A 104 -27.08 -1.55 19.07
N GLN A 105 -28.37 -1.29 18.82
CA GLN A 105 -29.06 -0.17 19.46
C GLN A 105 -30.45 -0.59 19.95
N SER A 106 -30.48 -1.34 21.04
CA SER A 106 -31.64 -1.43 21.92
C SER A 106 -31.23 -2.04 23.25
N HIS A 107 -30.77 -1.20 24.19
CA HIS A 107 -31.23 -1.14 25.58
C HIS A 107 -30.56 -0.01 26.34
#